data_AF-A0A3S0DCV4-F1
#
_entry.id   AF-A0A3S0DCV4-F1
#
_cell.length_a   1.000
_cell.length_b   1.000
_cell.length_c   1.000
_cell.angle_alpha   90.00
_cell.angle_beta   90.00
_cell.angle_gamma   90.00
#
_symmetry.space_group_name_H-M   'P 1'
#
loop_
_entity.id
_entity.type
_entity.pdbx_description
1 polymer ?
#
loop_
_entity_poly.entity_id
_entity_poly.type
_entity_poly.pdbx_seq_one_letter_code
_entity_poly.pdbx_strand_id
1 'polypeptide(L)' 'MSDSLERLFRAVEAARGLDPAASRTARLLGRGRAKMAKKLAEE' A
#
# COMPACT_ATOMS: atom_id res chain seq x y z
N MET A 1 20.57 -2.81 -5.57
CA MET A 1 19.12 -2.88 -5.90
C MET A 1 18.33 -3.88 -5.05
N SER A 2 18.92 -4.89 -4.40
CA SER A 2 18.16 -5.83 -3.56
C SER A 2 17.48 -5.16 -2.34
N ASP A 3 18.09 -4.12 -1.78
CA ASP A 3 17.56 -3.43 -0.59
C ASP A 3 16.35 -2.51 -0.87
N SER A 4 16.22 -1.95 -2.08
CA SER A 4 15.17 -0.95 -2.37
C SER A 4 13.76 -1.55 -2.34
N LEU A 5 13.59 -2.77 -2.87
CA LEU A 5 12.30 -3.46 -2.84
C LEU A 5 11.95 -3.96 -1.44
N GLU A 6 12.94 -4.45 -0.69
CA GLU A 6 12.75 -4.85 0.71
C GLU A 6 12.30 -3.66 1.57
N ARG A 7 12.94 -2.50 1.41
CA ARG A 7 12.52 -1.26 2.08
C ARG A 7 11.12 -0.82 1.68
N LEU A 8 10.78 -0.91 0.39
CA LEU A 8 9.43 -0.59 -0.08
C LEU A 8 8.40 -1.55 0.51
N PHE A 9 8.68 -2.85 0.51
CA PHE A 9 7.83 -3.87 1.10
C PHE A 9 7.56 -3.59 2.58
N ARG A 10 8.62 -3.33 3.37
CA ARG A 10 8.49 -2.95 4.78
C ARG A 10 7.65 -1.70 4.98
N ALA A 11 7.80 -0.69 4.12
CA ALA A 11 6.99 0.53 4.20
C ALA A 11 5.51 0.26 3.90
N VAL A 12 5.21 -0.62 2.94
CA VAL A 12 3.84 -1.04 2.61
C VAL A 12 3.21 -1.84 3.76
N GLU A 13 3.96 -2.76 4.37
CA GLU A 13 3.48 -3.52 5.53
C GLU A 13 3.20 -2.62 6.74
N ALA A 14 4.10 -1.66 7.03
CA ALA A 14 3.89 -0.68 8.09
C ALA A 14 2.62 0.18 7.86
N ALA A 15 2.26 0.44 6.61
CA ALA A 15 1.09 1.24 6.27
C ALA A 15 -0.26 0.59 6.64
N ARG A 16 -0.31 -0.70 6.99
CA ARG A 16 -1.53 -1.38 7.44
C ARG A 16 -2.12 -0.78 8.73
N GLY A 17 -1.27 -0.23 9.60
CA GLY A 17 -1.67 0.35 10.89
C GLY A 17 -1.72 1.88 10.92
N LEU A 18 -1.46 2.55 9.80
CA LEU A 18 -1.43 4.01 9.75
C LEU A 18 -2.82 4.62 9.54
N ASP A 19 -2.98 5.87 9.94
CA ASP A 19 -4.18 6.66 9.65
C ASP A 19 -4.40 6.79 8.12
N PRO A 20 -5.54 6.34 7.59
CA PRO A 20 -5.93 6.52 6.19
C PRO A 20 -5.96 7.99 5.72
N ALA A 21 -6.13 8.97 6.60
CA ALA A 21 -6.05 10.38 6.23
C ALA A 21 -4.61 10.78 5.88
N ALA A 22 -3.62 10.24 6.60
CA ALA A 22 -2.20 10.58 6.44
C ALA A 22 -1.46 9.74 5.38
N SER A 23 -1.94 8.54 5.03
CA SER A 23 -1.26 7.63 4.08
C SER A 23 -2.14 7.15 2.93
N ARG A 24 -1.67 7.34 1.69
CA ARG A 24 -2.35 6.84 0.48
C ARG A 24 -2.43 5.31 0.47
N THR A 25 -1.36 4.63 0.91
CA THR A 25 -1.30 3.17 1.00
C THR A 25 -2.26 2.66 2.07
N ALA A 26 -2.28 3.27 3.25
CA ALA A 26 -3.22 2.92 4.32
C ALA A 26 -4.69 3.06 3.85
N ARG A 27 -4.99 4.17 3.17
CA ARG A 27 -6.31 4.43 2.58
C ARG A 27 -6.70 3.40 1.51
N LEU A 28 -5.76 2.99 0.67
CA LEU A 28 -6.02 1.98 -0.34
C LEU A 28 -6.25 0.60 0.29
N LEU A 29 -5.43 0.22 1.27
CA LEU A 29 -5.56 -1.03 2.02
C LEU A 29 -6.91 -1.10 2.77
N GLY A 30 -7.31 -0.01 3.43
CA GLY A 30 -8.59 0.09 4.14
C GLY A 30 -9.82 0.02 3.22
N ARG A 31 -9.68 0.33 1.93
CA ARG A 31 -10.75 0.17 0.91
C ARG A 31 -10.87 -1.27 0.39
N GLY A 32 -9.98 -2.17 0.80
CA GLY A 32 -10.07 -3.60 0.54
C GLY A 32 -9.57 -4.05 -0.85
N ARG A 33 -9.53 -5.37 -1.01
CA ARG A 33 -8.89 -6.06 -2.16
C ARG A 33 -9.46 -5.67 -3.52
N ALA A 34 -10.77 -5.48 -3.63
CA ALA A 34 -11.41 -5.10 -4.89
C ALA A 34 -10.88 -3.76 -5.42
N LYS A 35 -10.72 -2.76 -4.53
CA LYS A 35 -10.20 -1.45 -4.92
C LYS A 35 -8.71 -1.51 -5.29
N MET A 36 -7.93 -2.33 -4.59
CA MET A 36 -6.53 -2.60 -4.93
C MET A 36 -6.38 -3.26 -6.30
N ALA A 37 -7.17 -4.30 -6.57
CA ALA A 37 -7.15 -5.02 -7.85
C ALA A 37 -7.51 -4.09 -9.02
N LYS A 38 -8.52 -3.24 -8.85
CA LYS A 38 -8.83 -2.21 -9.85
C LYS A 38 -7.63 -1.30 -10.11
N LYS A 39 -6.93 -0.84 -9.07
CA LYS A 39 -5.80 0.06 -9.25
C LYS A 39 -4.61 -0.61 -9.93
N LEU A 40 -4.39 -1.90 -9.68
CA LEU A 40 -3.38 -2.70 -10.38
C LEU A 40 -3.70 -2.84 -11.88
N ALA A 41 -4.98 -2.92 -12.25
CA ALA A 41 -5.39 -3.01 -13.65
C ALA A 41 -5.35 -1.65 -14.40
N GLU A 42 -5.28 -0.53 -13.67
CA GLU A 42 -5.25 0.83 -14.25
C GLU A 42 -3.84 1.31 -14.61
N GLU A 43 -2.80 0.74 -14.00
CA GLU A 43 -1.38 1.06 -14.24
C GLU A 43 -0.74 0.02 -15.15
#